data_AF-A0A396H2N1-F1
#
_entry.id   AF-A0A396H2N1-F1
#
_cell.length_a   1.000
_cell.length_b   1.000
_cell.length_c   1.000
_cell.angle_alpha   90.00
_cell.angle_beta   90.00
_cell.angle_gamma   90.00
#
_symmetry.space_group_name_H-M   'P 1'
#
loop_
_entity.id
_entity.type
_entity.pdbx_description
1 polymer ?
#
loop_
_entity_poly.entity_id
_entity_poly.type
_entity_poly.pdbx_seq_one_letter_code
_entity_poly.pdbx_strand_id
1 'polypeptide(L)'
;MKNNNSANMYSNDDLFNEILVRIFTMLSVVDLAVASMVCKSWNVASRGPTLWKKLDINKLNSRGLNVPLRPYAWRDEHSSQKMTQFLKYASSLSGGNISCVIFNCYVYLSDVHLTSIAER
;
A
#
# COMPACT_ATOMS: atom_id res chain seq x y z
N MET A 1 49.12 -1.98 -4.59
CA MET A 1 48.52 -3.20 -3.99
C MET A 1 47.03 -2.96 -3.83
N LYS A 2 46.21 -3.66 -4.63
CA LYS A 2 44.74 -3.62 -4.53
C LYS A 2 44.34 -4.37 -3.27
N ASN A 3 43.80 -3.67 -2.26
CA ASN A 3 43.27 -4.33 -1.07
C ASN A 3 41.77 -4.55 -1.27
N ASN A 4 41.43 -5.79 -1.56
CA ASN A 4 40.09 -6.31 -1.70
C ASN A 4 39.46 -6.40 -0.31
N ASN A 5 38.53 -5.49 0.04
CA ASN A 5 37.64 -5.65 1.21
C ASN A 5 36.25 -5.02 0.95
N SER A 6 35.81 -4.97 -0.31
CA SER A 6 34.54 -4.32 -0.68
C SER A 6 33.33 -5.27 -0.67
N ALA A 7 33.43 -6.44 -0.05
CA ALA A 7 32.46 -7.53 -0.23
C ALA A 7 31.65 -7.93 1.01
N ASN A 8 31.77 -7.26 2.15
CA ASN A 8 31.15 -7.74 3.40
C ASN A 8 30.40 -6.70 4.22
N MET A 9 29.94 -5.63 3.59
CA MET A 9 29.16 -4.58 4.25
C MET A 9 27.83 -4.39 3.53
N TYR A 10 27.01 -5.45 3.47
CA TYR A 10 25.58 -5.19 3.53
C TYR A 10 25.37 -4.45 4.85
N SER A 11 24.96 -3.18 4.78
CA SER A 11 24.73 -2.39 5.99
C SER A 11 23.67 -3.13 6.81
N ASN A 12 23.82 -3.20 8.13
CA ASN A 12 22.77 -3.77 9.00
C ASN A 12 21.40 -3.14 8.73
N ASP A 13 21.39 -1.89 8.24
CA ASP A 13 20.20 -1.16 7.81
C ASP A 13 19.50 -1.78 6.59
N ASP A 14 20.27 -2.28 5.61
CA ASP A 14 19.72 -2.93 4.41
C ASP A 14 19.08 -4.27 4.79
N LEU A 15 19.76 -5.07 5.62
CA LEU A 15 19.22 -6.32 6.14
C LEU A 15 17.95 -6.08 6.95
N PHE A 16 17.93 -5.05 7.81
CA PHE A 16 16.74 -4.68 8.57
C PHE A 16 15.59 -4.24 7.66
N ASN A 17 15.89 -3.47 6.61
CA ASN A 17 14.89 -3.07 5.61
C ASN A 17 14.28 -4.28 4.89
N GLU A 18 15.12 -5.23 4.44
CA GLU A 18 14.66 -6.46 3.77
C GLU A 18 13.75 -7.29 4.67
N ILE A 19 14.10 -7.43 5.96
CA ILE A 19 13.26 -8.13 6.94
C ILE A 19 11.92 -7.41 7.12
N LEU A 20 11.91 -6.09 7.26
CA LEU A 20 10.67 -5.31 7.36
C LEU A 20 9.80 -5.46 6.11
N VAL A 21 10.37 -5.33 4.91
CA VAL A 21 9.65 -5.52 3.65
C VAL A 21 9.04 -6.92 3.62
N ARG A 22 9.79 -7.95 4.04
CA ARG A 22 9.28 -9.32 4.08
C ARG A 22 8.12 -9.49 5.08
N ILE A 23 8.19 -8.89 6.26
CA ILE A 23 7.07 -8.85 7.21
C ILE A 23 5.86 -8.14 6.59
N PHE A 24 6.10 -7.00 5.94
CA PHE A 24 5.05 -6.18 5.33
C PHE A 24 4.32 -6.87 4.19
N THR A 25 4.91 -7.88 3.53
CA THR A 25 4.17 -8.71 2.54
C THR A 25 2.98 -9.45 3.13
N MET A 26 2.90 -9.59 4.46
CA MET A 26 1.79 -10.25 5.16
C MET A 26 0.67 -9.27 5.56
N LEU A 27 0.88 -7.97 5.37
CA LEU A 27 -0.09 -6.94 5.75
C LEU A 27 -1.12 -6.72 4.64
N SER A 28 -2.34 -6.34 5.05
CA SER A 28 -3.28 -5.73 4.10
C SER A 28 -2.73 -4.38 3.62
N VAL A 29 -3.20 -3.89 2.48
CA VAL A 29 -2.82 -2.55 1.99
C VAL A 29 -3.17 -1.44 3.01
N VAL A 30 -4.25 -1.61 3.78
CA VAL A 30 -4.62 -0.68 4.85
C VAL A 30 -3.60 -0.72 5.98
N ASP A 31 -3.25 -1.92 6.45
CA ASP A 31 -2.29 -2.06 7.53
C ASP A 31 -0.88 -1.63 7.11
N LEU A 32 -0.54 -1.82 5.84
CA LEU A 32 0.70 -1.30 5.25
C LEU A 32 0.72 0.24 5.23
N ALA A 33 -0.38 0.88 4.85
CA ALA A 33 -0.51 2.34 4.90
C ALA A 33 -0.47 2.88 6.34
N VAL A 34 -0.95 2.10 7.33
CA VAL A 34 -0.79 2.46 8.74
C VAL A 34 0.67 2.28 9.19
N ALA A 35 1.31 1.18 8.79
CA ALA A 35 2.72 0.90 9.10
C ALA A 35 3.65 2.01 8.57
N SER A 36 3.38 2.55 7.39
CA SER A 36 4.18 3.64 6.80
C SER A 36 4.15 4.94 7.61
N MET A 37 3.23 5.10 8.55
CA MET A 37 3.11 6.28 9.43
C MET A 37 3.79 6.11 10.78
N VAL A 38 4.34 4.92 11.09
CA VAL A 38 4.93 4.63 12.43
C VAL A 38 6.25 5.35 12.63
N CYS A 39 7.20 5.19 11.71
CA CYS A 39 8.51 5.85 11.77
C CYS A 39 9.13 5.96 10.37
N LYS A 40 10.26 6.67 10.25
CA LYS A 40 10.97 6.85 8.97
C LYS A 40 11.40 5.52 8.33
N SER A 41 11.97 4.60 9.11
CA SER A 41 12.43 3.30 8.60
C SER A 41 11.26 2.45 8.07
N TRP A 42 10.12 2.48 8.76
CA TRP A 42 8.90 1.79 8.30
C TRP A 42 8.30 2.48 7.07
N ASN A 43 8.37 3.81 6.97
CA ASN A 43 7.95 4.52 5.77
C ASN A 43 8.76 4.08 4.55
N VAL A 44 10.09 4.00 4.68
CA VAL A 44 10.98 3.54 3.59
C VAL A 44 10.68 2.10 3.21
N ALA A 45 10.61 1.18 4.17
CA ALA A 45 10.28 -0.22 3.91
C ALA A 45 8.89 -0.38 3.27
N SER A 46 7.91 0.43 3.67
CA SER A 46 6.56 0.40 3.11
C SER A 46 6.49 0.81 1.64
N ARG A 47 7.51 1.49 1.10
CA ARG A 47 7.59 1.88 -0.32
C ARG A 47 8.21 0.80 -1.21
N GLY A 48 8.53 -0.37 -0.66
CA GLY A 48 9.11 -1.50 -1.41
C GLY A 48 8.24 -1.91 -2.62
N PRO A 49 8.78 -1.94 -3.85
CA PRO A 49 7.99 -2.23 -5.07
C PRO A 49 7.22 -3.55 -5.05
N THR A 50 7.78 -4.56 -4.38
CA THR A 50 7.16 -5.89 -4.25
C THR A 50 5.85 -5.88 -3.46
N LEU A 51 5.66 -4.89 -2.58
CA LEU A 51 4.46 -4.73 -1.75
C LEU A 51 3.27 -4.20 -2.56
N TRP A 52 3.53 -3.44 -3.63
CA TRP A 52 2.50 -2.67 -4.32
C TRP A 52 2.07 -3.23 -5.68
N LYS A 53 2.60 -4.38 -6.11
CA LYS A 53 2.19 -5.03 -7.38
C LYS A 53 0.66 -5.22 -7.46
N LYS A 54 0.02 -5.50 -6.32
CA LYS A 54 -1.43 -5.67 -6.21
C LYS A 54 -1.99 -4.74 -5.14
N LEU A 55 -2.91 -3.88 -5.52
CA LEU A 55 -3.71 -3.06 -4.61
C LEU A 55 -5.01 -3.80 -4.29
N ASP A 56 -5.01 -4.61 -3.23
CA ASP A 56 -6.19 -5.37 -2.79
C ASP A 56 -7.01 -4.60 -1.76
N ILE A 57 -8.05 -3.92 -2.24
CA ILE A 57 -9.01 -3.18 -1.42
C ILE A 57 -10.26 -4.01 -1.06
N ASN A 58 -10.32 -5.31 -1.40
CA ASN A 58 -11.39 -6.19 -0.90
C ASN A 58 -11.38 -6.31 0.62
N LYS A 59 -10.19 -6.24 1.22
CA LYS A 59 -9.95 -6.44 2.65
C LYS A 59 -9.84 -5.13 3.44
N LEU A 60 -10.49 -4.05 2.98
CA LEU A 60 -10.60 -2.78 3.73
C LEU A 60 -11.27 -2.95 5.13
N ASN A 61 -11.80 -4.13 5.41
CA ASN A 61 -12.47 -4.54 6.64
C ASN A 61 -11.63 -4.46 7.94
N SER A 62 -10.34 -4.13 7.93
CA SER A 62 -9.53 -4.25 9.16
C SER A 62 -9.80 -3.16 10.21
N ARG A 63 -10.30 -1.96 9.85
CA ARG A 63 -10.47 -0.84 10.83
C ARG A 63 -11.64 0.12 10.54
N GLY A 64 -12.78 -0.36 10.04
CA GLY A 64 -14.01 0.46 9.99
C GLY A 64 -14.74 0.53 8.64
N LEU A 65 -14.39 -0.32 7.68
CA LEU A 65 -15.06 -0.44 6.39
C LEU A 65 -15.65 -1.85 6.27
N ASN A 66 -16.84 -2.07 6.83
CA ASN A 66 -17.55 -3.36 6.74
C ASN A 66 -17.52 -3.88 5.30
N VAL A 67 -17.23 -5.18 5.10
CA VAL A 67 -17.39 -5.81 3.78
C VAL A 67 -18.78 -5.45 3.26
N PRO A 68 -18.87 -4.80 2.10
CA PRO A 68 -20.16 -4.48 1.51
C PRO A 68 -21.00 -5.75 1.39
N LEU A 69 -22.09 -5.83 2.14
CA LEU A 69 -23.11 -6.89 2.01
C LEU A 69 -24.25 -6.43 1.10
N ARG A 70 -24.21 -5.18 0.63
CA ARG A 70 -25.22 -4.58 -0.23
C ARG A 70 -24.55 -3.89 -1.41
N PRO A 71 -25.15 -3.97 -2.62
CA PRO A 71 -24.73 -3.16 -3.76
C PRO A 71 -24.69 -1.67 -3.40
N TYR A 72 -23.77 -0.93 -4.03
CA TYR A 72 -23.58 0.52 -3.84
C TYR A 72 -23.08 0.94 -2.45
N ALA A 73 -22.32 0.07 -1.77
CA ALA A 73 -21.67 0.45 -0.52
C ALA A 73 -20.65 1.57 -0.77
N TRP A 74 -20.53 2.47 0.22
CA TRP A 74 -19.63 3.63 0.22
C TRP A 74 -19.90 4.65 -0.88
N ARG A 75 -21.15 4.70 -1.36
CA ARG A 75 -21.63 5.75 -2.26
C ARG A 75 -21.77 7.11 -1.57
N ASP A 76 -21.94 7.13 -0.25
CA ASP A 76 -22.01 8.38 0.49
C ASP A 76 -20.72 9.20 0.33
N GLU A 77 -20.89 10.52 0.31
CA GLU A 77 -19.81 11.47 0.04
C GLU A 77 -18.62 11.30 1.00
N HIS A 78 -18.90 11.05 2.28
CA HIS A 78 -17.87 10.84 3.31
C HIS A 78 -17.01 9.62 3.04
N SER A 79 -17.63 8.47 2.73
CA SER A 79 -16.92 7.24 2.42
C SER A 79 -16.14 7.34 1.10
N SER A 80 -16.73 8.01 0.08
CA SER A 80 -16.04 8.29 -1.18
C SER A 80 -14.81 9.18 -0.99
N GLN A 81 -14.92 10.23 -0.16
CA GLN A 81 -13.79 11.11 0.14
C GLN A 81 -12.66 10.36 0.86
N LYS A 82 -13.00 9.55 1.87
CA LYS A 82 -12.02 8.69 2.58
C LYS A 82 -11.34 7.71 1.64
N MET A 83 -12.10 7.07 0.76
CA MET A 83 -11.55 6.17 -0.27
C MET A 83 -10.57 6.92 -1.17
N THR A 84 -10.97 8.08 -1.69
CA THR A 84 -10.10 8.91 -2.55
C THR A 84 -8.79 9.28 -1.85
N GLN A 85 -8.84 9.70 -0.59
CA GLN A 85 -7.66 10.04 0.20
C GLN A 85 -6.74 8.82 0.40
N PHE A 86 -7.32 7.67 0.74
CA PHE A 86 -6.58 6.43 0.88
C PHE A 86 -5.90 6.02 -0.43
N LEU A 87 -6.62 6.06 -1.55
CA LEU A 87 -6.08 5.69 -2.86
C LEU A 87 -4.94 6.60 -3.31
N LYS A 88 -5.07 7.92 -3.10
CA LYS A 88 -3.97 8.88 -3.35
C LYS A 88 -2.74 8.57 -2.50
N TYR A 89 -2.94 8.25 -1.22
CA TYR A 89 -1.85 7.90 -0.32
C TYR A 89 -1.16 6.59 -0.72
N ALA A 90 -1.94 5.54 -1.03
CA ALA A 90 -1.45 4.26 -1.52
C ALA A 90 -0.68 4.43 -2.85
N SER A 91 -1.20 5.25 -3.77
CA SER A 91 -0.51 5.59 -5.02
C SER A 91 0.84 6.24 -4.75
N SER A 92 0.90 7.24 -3.86
CA SER A 92 2.15 7.89 -3.45
C SER A 92 3.18 6.95 -2.81
N LEU A 93 2.73 6.00 -1.98
CA LEU A 93 3.61 4.98 -1.40
C LEU A 93 4.12 3.99 -2.44
N SER A 94 3.27 3.63 -3.42
CA SER A 94 3.60 2.64 -4.43
C SER A 94 4.67 3.08 -5.43
N GLY A 95 4.84 4.39 -5.63
CA GLY A 95 5.76 4.91 -6.64
C GLY A 95 5.48 4.37 -8.05
N GLY A 96 4.20 4.17 -8.40
CA GLY A 96 3.79 3.68 -9.72
C GLY A 96 3.85 2.16 -9.91
N ASN A 97 4.15 1.39 -8.86
CA ASN A 97 4.30 -0.07 -8.96
C ASN A 97 2.98 -0.87 -8.95
N ILE A 98 1.83 -0.19 -8.90
CA ILE A 98 0.51 -0.83 -8.95
C ILE A 98 0.21 -1.30 -10.38
N SER A 99 0.07 -2.61 -10.55
CA SER A 99 -0.28 -3.24 -11.84
C SER A 99 -1.63 -3.96 -11.83
N CYS A 100 -2.21 -4.18 -10.65
CA CYS A 100 -3.49 -4.85 -10.48
C CYS A 100 -4.24 -4.25 -9.29
N VAL A 101 -5.52 -3.93 -9.48
CA VAL A 101 -6.43 -3.51 -8.40
C VAL A 101 -7.48 -4.60 -8.21
N ILE A 102 -7.68 -5.02 -6.97
CA ILE A 102 -8.65 -6.05 -6.59
C ILE A 102 -9.66 -5.40 -5.65
N PHE A 103 -10.94 -5.43 -6.01
CA PHE A 103 -12.01 -4.75 -5.28
C PHE A 103 -13.33 -5.53 -5.32
N ASN A 104 -14.23 -5.19 -4.40
CA ASN A 104 -15.47 -5.91 -4.20
C ASN A 104 -16.50 -5.28 -5.12
N CYS A 105 -17.23 -6.08 -5.90
CA CYS A 105 -18.20 -5.58 -6.88
C CYS A 105 -19.36 -4.79 -6.25
N TYR A 106 -19.53 -4.86 -4.93
CA TYR A 106 -20.49 -4.07 -4.19
C TYR A 106 -19.96 -2.69 -3.75
N VAL A 107 -18.65 -2.43 -3.84
CA VAL A 107 -18.06 -1.11 -3.59
C VAL A 107 -18.39 -0.20 -4.77
N TYR A 108 -18.94 0.98 -4.47
CA TYR A 108 -19.14 2.01 -5.48
C TYR A 108 -17.80 2.71 -5.79
N LEU A 109 -17.27 2.50 -6.99
CA LEU A 109 -16.08 3.19 -7.49
C LEU A 109 -16.49 4.23 -8.54
N SER A 110 -16.19 5.51 -8.28
CA SER A 110 -16.33 6.59 -9.26
C SER A 110 -15.08 6.70 -10.13
N ASP A 111 -15.19 7.49 -11.19
CA ASP A 111 -14.07 7.93 -12.02
C ASP A 111 -12.95 8.56 -11.20
N VAL A 112 -13.26 9.40 -10.21
CA VAL A 112 -12.27 10.00 -9.31
C VAL A 112 -11.45 8.95 -8.57
N HIS A 113 -12.08 7.87 -8.10
CA HIS A 113 -11.37 6.77 -7.44
C HIS A 113 -10.42 6.07 -8.42
N LEU A 114 -10.88 5.75 -9.63
CA LEU A 114 -10.08 5.05 -10.62
C LEU A 114 -8.91 5.89 -11.13
N THR A 115 -9.16 7.17 -11.41
CA THR A 115 -8.13 8.12 -11.87
C THR A 115 -7.04 8.32 -10.81
N SER A 116 -7.39 8.34 -9.52
CA SER A 116 -6.41 8.50 -8.43
C SER A 116 -5.36 7.38 -8.34
N ILE A 117 -5.64 6.21 -8.93
CA ILE A 117 -4.72 5.06 -8.99
C ILE A 117 -4.07 4.96 -10.38
N ALA A 118 -4.73 5.48 -11.42
CA ALA A 118 -4.27 5.41 -12.81
C ALA A 118 -3.25 6.49 -13.16
N GLU A 119 -3.28 7.65 -12.48
CA GLU A 119 -2.28 8.70 -12.61
C GLU A 119 -0.91 8.16 -12.14
N ARG A 120 0.04 8.09 -13.07
CA ARG A 120 1.41 7.59 -12.90
C ARG A 120 2.44 8.69 -13.12
#